data_AF-A0A937ILS3-F1
#
_entry.id   AF-A0A937ILS3-F1
#
_cell.length_a   1.000
_cell.length_b   1.000
_cell.length_c   1.000
_cell.angle_alpha   90.00
_cell.angle_beta   90.00
_cell.angle_gamma   90.00
#
_symmetry.space_group_name_H-M   'P 1'
#
loop_
_entity.id
_entity.type
_entity.pdbx_description
1 polymer ?
#
loop_
_entity_poly.entity_id
_entity_poly.type
_entity_poly.pdbx_seq_one_letter_code
_entity_poly.pdbx_strand_id
1 'polypeptide(L)' 'SRRGMRRSHDALTSDTYVESKDTGELHRPHHIDLKTGMYKGRQVLKIKSKV' A
#
# COMPACT_ATOMS: atom_id res chain seq x y z
N SER A 1 35.62 -5.58 -11.25
CA SER A 1 34.71 -4.57 -11.83
C SER A 1 33.47 -5.18 -12.49
N ARG A 2 33.59 -6.13 -13.44
CA ARG A 2 32.45 -6.71 -14.22
C ARG A 2 31.25 -7.18 -13.40
N ARG A 3 31.46 -7.91 -12.29
CA ARG A 3 30.38 -8.42 -11.44
C ARG A 3 29.64 -7.31 -10.68
N GLY A 4 30.35 -6.27 -10.23
CA GLY A 4 29.75 -5.14 -9.51
C GLY A 4 28.89 -4.28 -10.42
N MET A 5 29.39 -3.97 -11.62
CA MET A 5 28.63 -3.23 -12.65
C MET A 5 27.40 -4.00 -13.15
N ARG A 6 27.41 -5.33 -13.11
CA ARG A 6 26.22 -6.12 -13.44
C ARG A 6 25.13 -6.00 -12.36
N ARG A 7 25.52 -5.92 -11.10
CA ARG A 7 24.60 -5.88 -9.95
C ARG A 7 24.12 -4.48 -9.58
N SER A 8 24.62 -3.43 -10.22
CA SER A 8 24.20 -2.05 -9.92
C SER A 8 22.72 -1.80 -10.22
N HIS A 9 22.10 -2.64 -11.04
CA HIS A 9 20.67 -2.58 -11.36
C HIS A 9 19.81 -3.50 -10.50
N ASP A 10 20.39 -4.31 -9.60
CA ASP A 10 19.65 -5.30 -8.79
C ASP A 10 18.98 -4.65 -7.55
N ALA A 11 18.92 -3.33 -7.48
CA ALA A 11 18.34 -2.61 -6.36
C ALA A 11 16.80 -2.71 -6.39
N LEU A 12 16.20 -3.09 -5.26
CA LEU A 12 14.76 -3.08 -5.09
C LEU A 12 14.29 -1.65 -4.81
N THR A 13 13.22 -1.24 -5.49
CA THR A 13 12.54 0.05 -5.24
C THR A 13 11.47 -0.10 -4.16
N SER A 14 11.30 0.92 -3.32
CA SER A 14 10.20 0.98 -2.38
C SER A 14 8.87 1.20 -3.11
N ASP A 15 7.81 0.55 -2.62
CA ASP A 15 6.45 0.77 -3.10
C ASP A 15 5.92 2.16 -2.75
N THR A 16 4.96 2.65 -3.54
CA THR A 16 4.30 3.93 -3.32
C THR A 16 3.14 3.80 -2.33
N TYR A 17 2.99 4.81 -1.47
CA TYR A 17 1.92 4.90 -0.48
C TYR A 17 1.22 6.26 -0.56
N VAL A 18 -0.08 6.27 -0.29
CA VAL A 18 -0.93 7.45 -0.28
C VAL A 18 -1.66 7.50 1.06
N GLU A 19 -1.80 8.70 1.61
CA GLU A 19 -2.56 8.93 2.84
C GLU A 19 -4.07 8.86 2.57
N SER A 20 -4.79 8.12 3.39
CA SER A 20 -6.25 8.10 3.41
C SER A 20 -6.78 9.40 4.01
N LYS A 21 -7.73 10.05 3.34
CA LYS A 21 -8.32 11.31 3.82
C LYS A 21 -9.15 11.14 5.08
N ASP A 22 -9.74 9.97 5.28
CA ASP A 22 -10.70 9.72 6.35
C ASP A 22 -10.00 9.25 7.64
N THR A 23 -8.88 8.53 7.51
CA THR A 23 -8.18 7.90 8.64
C THR A 23 -6.74 8.36 8.83
N GLY A 24 -6.17 9.09 7.87
CA GLY A 24 -4.76 9.49 7.87
C GLY A 24 -3.78 8.32 7.67
N GLU A 25 -4.27 7.11 7.40
CA GLU A 25 -3.41 5.93 7.23
C GLU A 25 -2.86 5.79 5.82
N LEU A 26 -1.63 5.28 5.73
CA LEU A 26 -0.98 4.98 4.46
C LEU A 26 -1.53 3.70 3.85
N HIS A 27 -2.09 3.81 2.65
CA HIS A 27 -2.55 2.70 1.84
C HIS A 27 -1.88 2.74 0.47
N ARG A 28 -1.85 1.60 -0.23
CA ARG A 28 -1.36 1.57 -1.61
C ARG A 28 -2.37 2.28 -2.52
N PRO A 29 -1.91 3.04 -3.53
CA PRO A 29 -2.79 3.57 -4.57
C PRO A 29 -3.68 2.47 -5.15
N HIS A 30 -4.95 2.80 -5.40
CA HIS A 30 -5.96 1.90 -5.97
C HIS A 30 -6.32 0.65 -5.14
N HIS A 31 -5.80 0.49 -3.93
CA HIS A 31 -6.18 -0.60 -3.03
C HIS A 31 -7.23 -0.15 -2.02
N ILE A 32 -7.97 -1.12 -1.48
CA ILE A 32 -8.91 -0.90 -0.39
C ILE A 32 -8.10 -0.69 0.90
N ASP A 33 -8.50 0.27 1.72
CA ASP A 33 -7.97 0.39 3.08
C ASP A 33 -8.46 -0.82 3.89
N LEU A 34 -7.54 -1.68 4.33
CA LEU A 34 -7.87 -2.92 5.05
C LEU A 34 -8.42 -2.67 6.46
N LYS A 35 -8.15 -1.51 7.06
CA LYS A 35 -8.61 -1.18 8.41
C LYS A 35 -10.07 -0.75 8.40
N THR A 36 -10.40 0.17 7.51
CA THR A 36 -11.77 0.68 7.38
C THR A 36 -12.61 -0.16 6.44
N GLY A 37 -12.00 -0.92 5.53
CA GLY A 37 -12.68 -1.61 4.45
C GLY A 37 -13.20 -0.66 3.37
N MET A 38 -12.72 0.59 3.34
CA MET A 38 -13.21 1.65 2.47
C MET A 38 -12.39 1.78 1.18
N TYR A 39 -13.07 2.10 0.08
CA TYR A 39 -12.44 2.48 -1.18
C TYR A 39 -13.30 3.52 -1.90
N LYS A 40 -12.71 4.65 -2.30
CA LYS A 40 -13.41 5.76 -2.98
C LYS A 40 -14.70 6.20 -2.24
N GLY A 41 -14.65 6.27 -0.91
CA GLY A 41 -15.80 6.68 -0.08
C GLY A 41 -16.93 5.66 0.04
N ARG A 42 -16.71 4.41 -0.40
CA ARG A 42 -17.69 3.32 -0.27
C ARG A 42 -17.11 2.19 0.60
N GLN A 43 -17.97 1.61 1.44
CA GLN A 43 -17.66 0.42 2.24
C GLN A 43 -17.62 -0.81 1.32
N VAL A 44 -16.44 -1.38 1.09
CA VAL A 44 -16.26 -2.57 0.24
C VAL A 44 -16.24 -3.85 1.08
N LEU A 45 -15.58 -3.81 2.23
CA LEU A 45 -15.51 -4.95 3.15
C LEU A 45 -16.43 -4.70 4.34
N LYS A 46 -17.28 -5.66 4.72
CA LYS A 46 -17.95 -5.59 6.03
C LYS A 46 -16.88 -5.77 7.11
N ILE A 47 -16.72 -4.77 7.98
CA ILE A 47 -15.86 -4.86 9.16
C ILE A 47 -16.41 -6.01 10.00
N LYS A 48 -15.65 -7.12 10.10
CA LYS A 48 -15.95 -8.14 11.10
C LYS A 48 -15.66 -7.50 12.45
N SER A 49 -16.70 -7.32 13.27
CA SER A 49 -16.51 -6.95 14.68
C SER A 49 -15.56 -7.98 15.29
N LYS A 50 -14.48 -7.51 15.92
CA LYS A 50 -13.63 -8.38 16.73
C LYS A 50 -14.54 -9.02 17.79
N VAL A 51 -14.71 -10.33 17.69
CA VAL A 51 -15.18 -11.20 18.78
C VAL A 51 -14.02 -11.38 19.74
#